data_AF-W6KFL9-F1
#
_entry.id   AF-W6KFL9-F1
#
_cell.length_a   1.000
_cell.length_b   1.000
_cell.length_c   1.000
_cell.angle_alpha   90.00
_cell.angle_beta   90.00
_cell.angle_gamma   90.00
#
_symmetry.space_group_name_H-M   'P 1'
#
loop_
_entity.id
_entity.type
_entity.pdbx_description
1 polymer ?
#
loop_
_entity_poly.entity_id
_entity_poly.type
_entity_poly.pdbx_seq_one_letter_code
_entity_poly.pdbx_strand_id
1 'polypeptide(L)'
;MQNFLIQDRLPEGIYIESRPAPAPFGLFYHHSYLTYRDGKGQVEVIRGGPNTRLAENGTIVVEAGIPLEHSKDAYAIGEDGASRGATKLNLAGREAKEVWQTMIEVARAVEALELGYDVTNEFILGEPMRNSNSVVAHVMEMSGVPVTFGVLPHGLTVEDLPGIENNLITFDPRAFSRSLRVGLRKKLSSSISC
;
A
#
# COMPACT_ATOMS: atom_id res chain seq x y z
N MET A 1 -7.64 8.06 -35.28
CA MET A 1 -7.46 7.48 -33.93
C MET A 1 -7.11 8.62 -32.99
N GLN A 2 -8.07 9.06 -32.19
CA GLN A 2 -7.87 10.15 -31.21
C GLN A 2 -7.23 9.57 -29.95
N ASN A 3 -6.02 10.04 -29.62
CA ASN A 3 -5.34 9.79 -28.36
C ASN A 3 -6.12 10.47 -27.22
N PHE A 4 -7.08 9.77 -26.63
CA PHE A 4 -7.63 10.13 -25.32
C PHE A 4 -6.65 9.70 -24.23
N LEU A 5 -5.48 10.35 -24.18
CA LEU A 5 -4.63 10.33 -22.99
C LEU A 5 -5.00 11.56 -22.17
N ILE A 6 -6.11 11.48 -21.43
CA ILE A 6 -6.21 12.27 -20.21
C ILE A 6 -5.21 11.62 -19.27
N GLN A 7 -3.94 12.00 -19.41
CA GLN A 7 -2.94 11.66 -18.41
C GLN A 7 -3.43 12.29 -17.12
N ASP A 8 -3.64 11.45 -16.12
CA ASP A 8 -3.93 11.86 -14.76
C ASP A 8 -2.76 12.72 -14.24
N ARG A 9 -2.86 14.04 -14.41
CA ARG A 9 -1.79 15.02 -14.12
C ARG A 9 -1.85 15.49 -12.67
N LEU A 10 -2.00 14.56 -11.74
CA LEU A 10 -1.74 14.89 -10.35
C LEU A 10 -0.28 15.34 -10.20
N PRO A 11 0.00 16.38 -9.39
CA PRO A 11 1.36 16.85 -9.16
C PRO A 11 2.27 15.76 -8.60
N GLU A 12 3.58 15.97 -8.66
CA GLU A 12 4.55 15.10 -7.99
C GLU A 12 4.21 14.92 -6.50
N GLY A 13 4.29 13.68 -6.02
CA GLY A 13 4.03 13.33 -4.63
C GLY A 13 3.59 11.90 -4.42
N ILE A 14 3.30 11.57 -3.16
CA ILE A 14 2.74 10.28 -2.76
C ILE A 14 1.26 10.49 -2.46
N TYR A 15 0.43 9.57 -2.93
CA TYR A 15 -1.02 9.58 -2.75
C TYR A 15 -1.46 8.25 -2.15
N ILE A 16 -2.51 8.27 -1.35
CA ILE A 16 -3.31 7.08 -1.10
C ILE A 16 -4.52 7.11 -2.02
N GLU A 17 -4.83 5.95 -2.57
CA GLU A 17 -5.95 5.73 -3.47
C GLU A 17 -6.73 4.50 -3.01
N SER A 18 -7.94 4.34 -3.54
CA SER A 18 -8.70 3.12 -3.29
C SER A 18 -9.57 2.71 -4.46
N ARG A 19 -9.98 1.44 -4.43
CA ARG A 19 -11.03 0.93 -5.29
C ARG A 19 -11.99 0.02 -4.53
N PRO A 20 -13.23 -0.14 -5.01
CA PRO A 20 -14.12 -1.14 -4.47
C PRO A 20 -13.51 -2.54 -4.57
N ALA A 21 -13.67 -3.31 -3.49
CA ALA A 21 -13.29 -4.71 -3.40
C ALA A 21 -14.47 -5.52 -2.84
N PRO A 22 -14.72 -6.71 -3.40
CA PRO A 22 -15.75 -7.59 -2.86
C PRO A 22 -15.35 -8.02 -1.44
N ALA A 23 -16.29 -7.92 -0.51
CA ALA A 23 -16.10 -8.40 0.85
C ALA A 23 -16.93 -9.68 1.09
N PRO A 24 -16.59 -10.45 2.14
CA PRO A 24 -17.45 -11.53 2.63
C PRO A 24 -18.87 -11.03 2.92
N PHE A 25 -19.85 -11.94 2.82
CA PHE A 25 -21.26 -11.69 3.16
C PHE A 25 -21.97 -10.61 2.33
N GLY A 26 -21.46 -10.28 1.13
CA GLY A 26 -22.11 -9.32 0.22
C GLY A 26 -21.94 -7.85 0.64
N LEU A 27 -21.01 -7.57 1.55
CA LEU A 27 -20.58 -6.22 1.86
C LEU A 27 -19.62 -5.70 0.78
N PHE A 28 -19.45 -4.38 0.73
CA PHE A 28 -18.44 -3.72 -0.09
C PHE A 28 -17.48 -2.98 0.82
N TYR A 29 -16.19 -3.27 0.67
CA TYR A 29 -15.12 -2.51 1.29
C TYR A 29 -14.25 -1.91 0.20
N HIS A 30 -13.38 -0.99 0.60
CA HIS A 30 -12.37 -0.44 -0.26
C HIS A 30 -11.02 -1.09 0.00
N HIS A 31 -10.32 -1.33 -1.11
CA HIS A 31 -8.94 -1.74 -1.17
C HIS A 31 -8.09 -0.49 -1.35
N SER A 32 -7.33 -0.11 -0.33
CA SER A 32 -6.37 0.99 -0.42
C SER A 32 -5.00 0.52 -0.92
N TYR A 33 -4.32 1.43 -1.60
CA TYR A 33 -2.94 1.30 -2.07
C TYR A 33 -2.28 2.68 -2.12
N LEU A 34 -0.95 2.72 -2.17
CA LEU A 34 -0.18 3.96 -2.29
C LEU A 34 0.34 4.12 -3.71
N THR A 35 0.34 5.34 -4.22
CA THR A 35 0.96 5.68 -5.50
C THR A 35 2.00 6.78 -5.32
N TYR A 36 3.12 6.67 -6.02
CA TYR A 36 4.07 7.77 -6.21
C TYR A 36 3.98 8.27 -7.65
N ARG A 37 3.93 9.60 -7.80
CA ARG A 37 3.84 10.28 -9.09
C ARG A 37 5.03 11.19 -9.25
N ASP A 38 5.65 11.15 -10.42
CA ASP A 38 6.84 11.95 -10.74
C ASP A 38 6.52 13.34 -11.34
N GLY A 39 5.24 13.68 -11.48
CA GLY A 39 4.78 14.91 -12.13
C GLY A 39 4.95 14.95 -13.66
N LYS A 40 5.49 13.89 -14.28
CA LYS A 40 5.69 13.73 -15.73
C LYS A 40 4.82 12.62 -16.33
N GLY A 41 3.97 12.02 -15.50
CA GLY A 41 2.99 11.01 -15.89
C GLY A 41 3.40 9.58 -15.59
N GLN A 42 4.56 9.36 -14.95
CA GLN A 42 4.90 8.03 -14.41
C GLN A 42 4.27 7.86 -13.04
N VAL A 43 3.74 6.66 -12.80
CA VAL A 43 3.11 6.29 -11.54
C VAL A 43 3.65 4.94 -11.09
N GLU A 44 4.21 4.89 -9.88
CA GLU A 44 4.59 3.64 -9.21
C GLU A 44 3.59 3.32 -8.10
N VAL A 45 3.48 2.04 -7.73
CA VAL A 45 2.54 1.59 -6.70
C VAL A 45 3.20 0.83 -5.56
N ILE A 46 2.60 0.92 -4.38
CA ILE A 46 2.75 -0.02 -3.26
C ILE A 46 1.35 -0.52 -2.89
N ARG A 47 1.12 -1.82 -3.07
CA ARG A 47 -0.13 -2.48 -2.67
C ARG A 47 0.16 -3.80 -1.95
N GLY A 48 -0.71 -4.14 -1.00
CA GLY A 48 -0.80 -5.49 -0.43
C GLY A 48 -1.89 -6.31 -1.11
N GLY A 49 -1.84 -7.63 -1.04
CA GLY A 49 -2.92 -8.49 -1.52
C GLY A 49 -2.66 -9.96 -1.21
N PRO A 50 -3.65 -10.84 -1.40
CA PRO A 50 -3.44 -12.26 -1.24
C PRO A 50 -2.59 -12.82 -2.39
N ASN A 51 -1.73 -13.80 -2.09
CA ASN A 51 -0.99 -14.58 -3.07
C ASN A 51 -1.89 -15.44 -3.99
N THR A 52 -3.13 -15.69 -3.59
CA THR A 52 -4.12 -16.46 -4.34
C THR A 52 -5.35 -15.62 -4.61
N ARG A 53 -6.23 -16.12 -5.49
CA ARG A 53 -7.50 -15.43 -5.82
C ARG A 53 -8.50 -15.47 -4.67
N LEU A 54 -8.40 -16.45 -3.79
CA LEU A 54 -9.23 -16.58 -2.60
C LEU A 54 -8.51 -15.89 -1.44
N ALA A 55 -9.16 -14.93 -0.79
CA ALA A 55 -8.55 -14.22 0.34
C ALA A 55 -8.32 -15.14 1.56
N GLU A 56 -8.94 -16.31 1.59
CA GLU A 56 -8.85 -17.29 2.67
C GLU A 56 -7.60 -18.17 2.50
N ASN A 57 -6.74 -18.20 3.51
CA ASN A 57 -5.51 -19.03 3.62
C ASN A 57 -4.33 -18.64 2.71
N GLY A 58 -4.33 -17.42 2.16
CA GLY A 58 -3.18 -16.88 1.43
C GLY A 58 -2.12 -16.23 2.33
N THR A 59 -0.95 -15.94 1.79
CA THR A 59 0.01 -14.99 2.39
C THR A 59 -0.16 -13.61 1.76
N ILE A 60 0.24 -12.57 2.50
CA ILE A 60 0.37 -11.22 1.96
C ILE A 60 1.49 -11.22 0.91
N VAL A 61 1.16 -10.79 -0.30
CA VAL A 61 2.08 -10.45 -1.39
C VAL A 61 2.04 -8.96 -1.61
N VAL A 62 3.20 -8.38 -1.92
CA VAL A 62 3.36 -6.95 -2.09
C VAL A 62 3.89 -6.65 -3.48
N GLU A 63 3.23 -5.72 -4.17
CA GLU A 63 3.78 -5.08 -5.37
C GLU A 63 4.31 -3.72 -4.94
N ALA A 64 5.62 -3.48 -4.98
CA ALA A 64 6.25 -2.27 -4.46
C ALA A 64 7.29 -1.68 -5.40
N GLY A 65 7.04 -0.44 -5.84
CA GLY A 65 7.91 0.31 -6.76
C GLY A 65 7.85 -0.22 -8.20
N ILE A 66 6.74 -0.86 -8.58
CA ILE A 66 6.47 -1.23 -9.97
C ILE A 66 5.59 -0.16 -10.62
N PRO A 67 5.64 0.01 -11.96
CA PRO A 67 4.71 0.86 -12.67
C PRO A 67 3.25 0.44 -12.40
N LEU A 68 2.36 1.41 -12.15
CA LEU A 68 0.95 1.15 -11.81
C LEU A 68 0.24 0.34 -12.89
N GLU A 69 0.57 0.54 -14.17
CA GLU A 69 0.00 -0.21 -15.29
C GLU A 69 0.33 -1.70 -15.28
N HIS A 70 1.36 -2.12 -14.52
CA HIS A 70 1.72 -3.52 -14.32
C HIS A 70 1.15 -4.10 -13.03
N SER A 71 0.44 -3.30 -12.24
CA SER A 71 -0.14 -3.72 -10.98
C SER A 71 -1.52 -4.34 -11.16
N LYS A 72 -1.90 -5.20 -10.21
CA LYS A 72 -3.29 -5.64 -10.04
C LYS A 72 -4.28 -4.50 -9.73
N ASP A 73 -3.78 -3.31 -9.37
CA ASP A 73 -4.61 -2.10 -9.19
C ASP A 73 -4.44 -1.08 -10.33
N ALA A 74 -3.92 -1.50 -11.49
CA ALA A 74 -3.89 -0.69 -12.70
C ALA A 74 -5.27 -0.08 -13.00
N TYR A 75 -5.27 1.14 -13.53
CA TYR A 75 -6.51 1.80 -13.93
C TYR A 75 -7.16 1.08 -15.10
N ALA A 76 -8.46 0.80 -14.95
CA ALA A 76 -9.30 0.42 -16.06
C ALA A 76 -9.55 1.62 -16.99
N ILE A 77 -10.16 1.35 -18.14
CA ILE A 77 -10.54 2.40 -19.08
C ILE A 77 -11.50 3.38 -18.40
N GLY A 78 -11.11 4.66 -18.36
CA GLY A 78 -11.88 5.73 -17.74
C GLY A 78 -11.63 5.91 -16.24
N GLU A 79 -10.73 5.13 -15.64
CA GLU A 79 -10.26 5.34 -14.28
C GLU A 79 -8.96 6.17 -14.26
N ASP A 80 -8.78 6.89 -13.16
CA ASP A 80 -7.68 7.78 -12.86
C ASP A 80 -7.58 7.97 -11.33
N GLY A 81 -6.59 8.72 -10.86
CA GLY A 81 -6.42 9.03 -9.45
C GLY A 81 -7.64 9.74 -8.85
N ALA A 82 -8.28 10.64 -9.59
CA ALA A 82 -9.46 11.35 -9.11
C ALA A 82 -10.64 10.40 -8.84
N SER A 83 -10.95 9.51 -9.79
CA SER A 83 -11.99 8.49 -9.65
C SER A 83 -11.66 7.41 -8.60
N ARG A 84 -10.37 7.26 -8.26
CA ARG A 84 -9.86 6.42 -7.15
C ARG A 84 -9.78 7.15 -5.80
N GLY A 85 -10.24 8.40 -5.73
CA GLY A 85 -10.23 9.20 -4.52
C GLY A 85 -8.83 9.60 -4.04
N ALA A 86 -7.87 9.76 -4.97
CA ALA A 86 -6.47 10.07 -4.66
C ALA A 86 -6.35 11.24 -3.67
N THR A 87 -5.70 10.97 -2.54
CA THR A 87 -5.44 11.97 -1.49
C THR A 87 -3.94 12.10 -1.28
N LYS A 88 -3.41 13.31 -1.50
CA LYS A 88 -1.98 13.59 -1.40
C LYS A 88 -1.51 13.54 0.06
N LEU A 89 -0.46 12.79 0.32
CA LEU A 89 0.12 12.67 1.66
C LEU A 89 0.92 13.91 2.03
N ASN A 90 0.81 14.35 3.29
CA ASN A 90 1.67 15.38 3.85
C ASN A 90 3.00 14.78 4.31
N LEU A 91 4.08 15.12 3.63
CA LEU A 91 5.42 14.58 3.90
C LEU A 91 6.23 15.43 4.89
N ALA A 92 5.62 16.47 5.48
CA ALA A 92 6.26 17.39 6.42
C ALA A 92 7.55 18.04 5.87
N GLY A 93 7.54 18.39 4.57
CA GLY A 93 8.65 19.02 3.87
C GLY A 93 9.74 18.06 3.37
N ARG A 94 9.60 16.74 3.61
CA ARG A 94 10.50 15.73 3.03
C ARG A 94 10.25 15.58 1.53
N GLU A 95 11.31 15.20 0.82
CA GLU A 95 11.26 14.92 -0.61
C GLU A 95 10.48 13.63 -0.89
N ALA A 96 9.60 13.65 -1.89
CA ALA A 96 8.64 12.57 -2.11
C ALA A 96 9.31 11.27 -2.56
N LYS A 97 10.32 11.35 -3.42
CA LYS A 97 11.05 10.19 -3.90
C LYS A 97 11.86 9.53 -2.78
N GLU A 98 12.50 10.28 -1.89
CA GLU A 98 13.18 9.75 -0.71
C GLU A 98 12.23 8.99 0.24
N VAL A 99 11.07 9.59 0.55
CA VAL A 99 10.06 8.92 1.38
C VAL A 99 9.51 7.68 0.67
N TRP A 100 9.29 7.76 -0.64
CA TRP A 100 8.81 6.63 -1.44
C TRP A 100 9.78 5.45 -1.44
N GLN A 101 11.09 5.68 -1.59
CA GLN A 101 12.09 4.62 -1.49
C GLN A 101 12.07 3.94 -0.11
N THR A 102 11.87 4.71 0.96
CA THR A 102 11.70 4.17 2.31
C THR A 102 10.44 3.30 2.39
N MET A 103 9.32 3.76 1.83
CA MET A 103 8.08 3.00 1.78
C MET A 103 8.24 1.68 1.02
N ILE A 104 8.97 1.66 -0.11
CA ILE A 104 9.28 0.42 -0.85
C ILE A 104 10.05 -0.58 0.02
N GLU A 105 11.06 -0.11 0.75
CA GLU A 105 11.86 -0.97 1.63
C GLU A 105 11.01 -1.58 2.74
N VAL A 106 10.15 -0.77 3.38
CA VAL A 106 9.20 -1.25 4.39
C VAL A 106 8.23 -2.26 3.80
N ALA A 107 7.65 -1.97 2.63
CA ALA A 107 6.67 -2.85 1.98
C ALA A 107 7.27 -4.22 1.64
N ARG A 108 8.51 -4.25 1.13
CA ARG A 108 9.25 -5.52 0.90
C ARG A 108 9.58 -6.26 2.19
N ALA A 109 9.84 -5.53 3.27
CA ALA A 109 10.06 -6.13 4.58
C ALA A 109 8.79 -6.81 5.11
N VAL A 110 7.59 -6.27 4.82
CA VAL A 110 6.30 -6.89 5.16
C VAL A 110 6.09 -8.20 4.42
N GLU A 111 6.32 -8.23 3.10
CA GLU A 111 6.20 -9.47 2.30
C GLU A 111 7.13 -10.58 2.83
N ALA A 112 8.35 -10.23 3.22
CA ALA A 112 9.32 -11.17 3.78
C ALA A 112 8.93 -11.76 5.15
N LEU A 113 7.89 -11.25 5.80
CA LEU A 113 7.34 -11.84 7.03
C LEU A 113 6.39 -13.01 6.76
N GLU A 114 5.98 -13.22 5.49
CA GLU A 114 5.07 -14.31 5.09
C GLU A 114 3.77 -14.36 5.93
N LEU A 115 3.28 -13.19 6.33
CA LEU A 115 2.07 -13.07 7.14
C LEU A 115 0.86 -13.61 6.37
N GLY A 116 -0.02 -14.32 7.08
CA GLY A 116 -1.31 -14.74 6.53
C GLY A 116 -2.15 -13.53 6.13
N TYR A 117 -2.75 -13.60 4.94
CA TYR A 117 -3.76 -12.64 4.47
C TYR A 117 -5.12 -13.04 5.02
N ASP A 118 -5.83 -12.07 5.58
CA ASP A 118 -7.07 -12.30 6.29
C ASP A 118 -7.97 -11.05 6.29
N VAL A 119 -9.22 -11.28 5.90
CA VAL A 119 -10.28 -10.26 5.78
C VAL A 119 -11.52 -10.61 6.62
N THR A 120 -11.46 -11.61 7.49
CA THR A 120 -12.61 -12.08 8.27
C THR A 120 -12.35 -12.23 9.77
N ASN A 121 -11.10 -12.34 10.24
CA ASN A 121 -10.87 -12.65 11.66
C ASN A 121 -11.37 -11.57 12.61
N GLU A 122 -11.43 -10.29 12.23
CA GLU A 122 -12.01 -9.27 13.12
C GLU A 122 -13.49 -9.54 13.39
N PHE A 123 -14.24 -9.93 12.37
CA PHE A 123 -15.67 -10.26 12.50
C PHE A 123 -15.91 -11.58 13.24
N ILE A 124 -15.03 -12.56 13.06
CA ILE A 124 -15.24 -13.92 13.58
C ILE A 124 -14.61 -14.10 14.97
N LEU A 125 -13.40 -13.58 15.15
CA LEU A 125 -12.52 -13.84 16.29
C LEU A 125 -12.15 -12.58 17.08
N GLY A 126 -12.49 -11.38 16.59
CA GLY A 126 -12.06 -10.11 17.18
C GLY A 126 -10.54 -9.88 17.06
N GLU A 127 -9.87 -10.58 16.14
CA GLU A 127 -8.43 -10.39 15.90
C GLU A 127 -8.22 -9.30 14.84
N PRO A 128 -7.15 -8.50 14.94
CA PRO A 128 -6.92 -7.46 13.95
C PRO A 128 -6.63 -8.05 12.56
N MET A 129 -7.33 -7.51 11.55
CA MET A 129 -7.22 -7.94 10.16
C MET A 129 -5.83 -7.70 9.58
N ARG A 130 -5.41 -8.62 8.72
CA ARG A 130 -4.15 -8.58 7.96
C ARG A 130 -4.46 -8.59 6.48
N ASN A 131 -4.75 -7.41 5.95
CA ASN A 131 -5.17 -7.23 4.56
C ASN A 131 -4.39 -6.08 3.90
N SER A 132 -4.79 -5.71 2.68
CA SER A 132 -4.19 -4.59 1.95
C SER A 132 -4.16 -3.27 2.70
N ASN A 133 -5.22 -2.95 3.44
CA ASN A 133 -5.33 -1.68 4.18
C ASN A 133 -4.33 -1.66 5.33
N SER A 134 -4.17 -2.77 6.04
CA SER A 134 -3.14 -2.89 7.09
C SER A 134 -1.70 -2.81 6.55
N VAL A 135 -1.46 -3.27 5.30
CA VAL A 135 -0.15 -3.09 4.63
C VAL A 135 0.10 -1.62 4.36
N VAL A 136 -0.89 -0.89 3.80
CA VAL A 136 -0.77 0.56 3.56
C VAL A 136 -0.52 1.31 4.85
N ALA A 137 -1.33 1.05 5.88
CA ALA A 137 -1.19 1.69 7.18
C ALA A 137 0.21 1.47 7.77
N HIS A 138 0.68 0.23 7.76
CA HIS A 138 2.00 -0.13 8.23
C HIS A 138 3.13 0.58 7.46
N VAL A 139 3.05 0.60 6.12
CA VAL A 139 4.04 1.28 5.28
C VAL A 139 4.09 2.78 5.57
N MET A 140 2.93 3.41 5.73
CA MET A 140 2.83 4.83 6.06
C MET A 140 3.46 5.13 7.43
N GLU A 141 3.01 4.45 8.48
CA GLU A 141 3.49 4.65 9.85
C GLU A 141 5.01 4.45 9.97
N MET A 142 5.53 3.37 9.40
CA MET A 142 6.96 3.06 9.45
C MET A 142 7.84 3.96 8.60
N SER A 143 7.25 4.66 7.63
CA SER A 143 7.92 5.71 6.87
C SER A 143 7.72 7.09 7.50
N GLY A 144 7.16 7.17 8.72
CA GLY A 144 6.91 8.41 9.43
C GLY A 144 5.83 9.27 8.77
N VAL A 145 4.86 8.67 8.10
CA VAL A 145 3.67 9.34 7.59
C VAL A 145 2.47 8.81 8.39
N PRO A 146 1.88 9.62 9.29
CA PRO A 146 0.81 9.11 10.15
C PRO A 146 -0.47 8.84 9.36
N VAL A 147 -1.15 7.75 9.68
CA VAL A 147 -2.50 7.46 9.20
C VAL A 147 -3.48 8.27 10.03
N THR A 148 -4.19 9.20 9.39
CA THR A 148 -5.17 10.09 10.01
C THR A 148 -6.41 10.18 9.13
N PHE A 149 -7.55 10.61 9.67
CA PHE A 149 -8.77 10.81 8.86
C PHE A 149 -8.55 11.73 7.65
N GLY A 150 -7.68 12.74 7.78
CA GLY A 150 -7.40 13.70 6.71
C GLY A 150 -6.56 13.14 5.56
N VAL A 151 -6.01 11.93 5.70
CA VAL A 151 -5.25 11.28 4.61
C VAL A 151 -6.04 10.20 3.90
N LEU A 152 -7.22 9.78 4.37
CA LEU A 152 -8.00 8.73 3.69
C LEU A 152 -8.43 9.15 2.27
N PRO A 153 -8.59 8.19 1.34
CA PRO A 153 -9.13 8.47 0.01
C PRO A 153 -10.44 9.26 0.08
N HIS A 154 -10.60 10.22 -0.83
CA HIS A 154 -11.68 11.19 -0.77
C HIS A 154 -13.06 10.51 -0.75
N GLY A 155 -13.88 10.88 0.25
CA GLY A 155 -15.23 10.35 0.42
C GLY A 155 -15.30 9.03 1.18
N LEU A 156 -14.17 8.48 1.63
CA LEU A 156 -14.12 7.29 2.48
C LEU A 156 -13.89 7.62 3.95
N THR A 157 -14.34 6.68 4.78
CA THR A 157 -14.16 6.64 6.23
C THR A 157 -13.30 5.43 6.62
N VAL A 158 -13.01 5.29 7.91
CA VAL A 158 -12.24 4.14 8.42
C VAL A 158 -13.03 2.84 8.24
N GLU A 159 -14.34 2.91 8.38
CA GLU A 159 -15.29 1.81 8.23
C GLU A 159 -15.30 1.25 6.80
N ASP A 160 -15.02 2.10 5.80
CA ASP A 160 -14.90 1.67 4.40
C ASP A 160 -13.57 0.94 4.12
N LEU A 161 -12.58 1.09 5.01
CA LEU A 161 -11.21 0.60 4.86
C LEU A 161 -10.82 -0.32 6.02
N PRO A 162 -11.53 -1.44 6.24
CA PRO A 162 -11.29 -2.30 7.38
C PRO A 162 -9.82 -2.77 7.39
N GLY A 163 -9.18 -2.70 8.56
CA GLY A 163 -7.76 -2.95 8.76
C GLY A 163 -6.82 -1.75 8.54
N ILE A 164 -7.31 -0.57 8.12
CA ILE A 164 -6.46 0.63 7.95
C ILE A 164 -5.92 1.18 9.29
N GLU A 165 -6.52 0.80 10.42
CA GLU A 165 -6.03 1.13 11.76
C GLU A 165 -5.00 0.11 12.28
N ASN A 166 -4.84 -1.01 11.58
CA ASN A 166 -3.98 -2.10 12.02
C ASN A 166 -2.55 -1.88 11.53
N ASN A 167 -1.62 -1.80 12.47
CA ASN A 167 -0.20 -1.79 12.16
C ASN A 167 0.37 -3.21 12.25
N LEU A 168 0.93 -3.73 11.16
CA LEU A 168 1.48 -5.09 11.09
C LEU A 168 2.66 -5.38 12.05
N ILE A 169 3.29 -4.37 12.66
CA ILE A 169 4.34 -4.56 13.69
C ILE A 169 3.79 -5.12 14.99
N THR A 170 2.52 -4.85 15.33
CA THR A 170 1.96 -5.30 16.61
C THR A 170 1.85 -6.82 16.69
N PHE A 171 1.87 -7.51 15.55
CA PHE A 171 1.77 -8.97 15.47
C PHE A 171 3.10 -9.70 15.71
N ASP A 172 4.25 -9.12 15.31
CA ASP A 172 5.58 -9.64 15.67
C ASP A 172 6.68 -8.56 15.59
N PRO A 173 6.90 -7.79 16.67
CA PRO A 173 7.95 -6.76 16.72
C PRO A 173 9.37 -7.32 16.52
N ARG A 174 9.59 -8.61 16.88
CA ARG A 174 10.91 -9.25 16.80
C ARG A 174 11.22 -9.67 15.37
N ALA A 175 10.26 -10.22 14.63
CA ALA A 175 10.45 -10.55 13.22
C ALA A 175 10.75 -9.30 12.39
N PHE A 176 10.06 -8.19 12.65
CA PHE A 176 10.30 -6.93 11.93
C PHE A 176 11.71 -6.35 12.18
N SER A 177 12.19 -6.36 13.44
CA SER A 177 13.55 -5.93 13.74
C SER A 177 14.64 -6.78 13.06
N ARG A 178 14.35 -8.06 12.77
CA ARG A 178 15.25 -8.95 12.04
C ARG A 178 15.20 -8.69 10.54
N SER A 179 14.01 -8.49 9.94
CA SER A 179 13.88 -8.26 8.50
C SER A 179 14.57 -6.97 8.07
N LEU A 180 14.42 -5.88 8.83
CA LEU A 180 15.14 -4.62 8.58
C LEU A 180 16.67 -4.80 8.62
N ARG A 181 17.18 -5.56 9.60
CA ARG A 181 18.63 -5.83 9.73
C ARG A 181 19.16 -6.67 8.57
N VAL A 182 18.38 -7.62 8.06
CA VAL A 182 18.76 -8.46 6.92
C VAL A 182 18.78 -7.62 5.63
N GLY A 183 17.79 -6.75 5.43
CA GLY A 183 17.75 -5.80 4.31
C GLY A 183 18.97 -4.86 4.28
N LEU A 184 19.29 -4.24 5.41
CA LEU A 184 20.48 -3.37 5.53
C LEU A 184 21.79 -4.11 5.27
N ARG A 185 21.94 -5.34 5.78
CA ARG A 185 23.18 -6.12 5.59
C ARG A 185 23.43 -6.49 4.13
N LYS A 186 22.39 -6.85 3.37
CA LYS A 186 22.54 -7.14 1.93
C LYS A 186 23.03 -5.90 1.15
N LYS A 187 22.55 -4.70 1.50
CA LYS A 187 22.93 -3.43 0.87
C LYS A 187 24.40 -3.06 1.13
N LEU A 188 24.91 -3.33 2.33
CA LEU A 188 26.31 -3.09 2.71
C LEU A 188 27.27 -4.08 2.03
N SER A 189 26.86 -5.36 1.85
CA SER A 189 27.70 -6.33 1.15
C SER A 189 27.82 -6.08 -0.36
N SER A 190 26.82 -5.45 -0.99
CA SER A 190 26.86 -5.14 -2.42
C SER A 190 27.63 -3.85 -2.75
N SER A 191 27.92 -3.01 -1.77
CA SER A 191 28.64 -1.73 -1.95
C SER A 191 30.14 -1.81 -1.64
N ILE A 192 30.62 -2.95 -1.13
CA ILE A 192 32.05 -3.20 -0.83
C ILE A 192 32.73 -4.02 -1.96
N SER A 193 31.97 -4.48 -2.96
CA SER A 193 32.46 -5.31 -4.07
C SER A 193 32.78 -4.55 -5.36
N CYS A 194 33.11 -3.26 -5.27
CA CYS A 194 33.63 -2.47 -6.40
C CYS A 194 35.09 -2.08 -6.17
#